data_AF-A0A6S7GZ62-F1
#
_entry.id   AF-A0A6S7GZ62-F1
#
_cell.length_a   1.000
_cell.length_b   1.000
_cell.length_c   1.000
_cell.angle_alpha   90.00
_cell.angle_beta   90.00
_cell.angle_gamma   90.00
#
_symmetry.space_group_name_H-M   'P 1'
#
loop_
_entity.id
_entity.type
_entity.pdbx_description
1 polymer ?
#
loop_
_entity_poly.entity_id
_entity_poly.type
_entity_poly.pdbx_seq_one_letter_code
_entity_poly.pdbx_strand_id
1 'polypeptide(L)'
;MKYPILDDIGQQFIKHAAELVKSGHTFVYVLDNIDWEEKAHDMRQDVQNRSVHAVATSIVFNCVSDEGLSDSGPQKDLKDCNAQQLMDINPLELDAIRIWYRILVAKLLFEHFPCFAMFKPYISGNTDCAHAQEMARKSEL
;
A
#
# COMPACT_ATOMS: atom_id res chain seq x y z
N MET A 1 -20.47 17.86 11.67
CA MET A 1 -20.91 17.68 13.07
C MET A 1 -20.54 16.25 13.45
N LYS A 2 -19.55 16.05 14.31
CA LYS A 2 -19.13 14.70 14.73
C LYS A 2 -20.26 14.11 15.58
N TYR A 3 -20.81 12.97 15.19
CA TYR A 3 -21.96 12.39 15.88
C TYR A 3 -21.49 11.81 17.23
N PRO A 4 -21.99 12.32 18.38
CA PRO A 4 -21.57 11.86 19.72
C PRO A 4 -21.72 10.34 19.90
N ILE A 5 -22.72 9.77 19.23
CA ILE A 5 -23.01 8.34 19.28
C ILE A 5 -21.88 7.47 18.72
N LEU A 6 -21.12 7.97 17.73
CA LEU A 6 -19.99 7.22 17.16
C LEU A 6 -18.81 7.21 18.14
N ASP A 7 -18.59 8.31 18.85
CA ASP A 7 -17.56 8.39 19.88
C ASP A 7 -17.91 7.48 21.08
N ASP A 8 -19.19 7.44 21.48
CA ASP A 8 -19.67 6.57 22.56
C ASP A 8 -19.60 5.08 22.20
N ILE A 9 -20.02 4.70 20.99
CA ILE A 9 -19.90 3.33 20.47
C ILE A 9 -18.43 2.91 20.42
N GLY A 10 -17.56 3.78 19.90
CA GLY A 10 -16.12 3.52 19.83
C GLY A 10 -15.48 3.30 21.20
N GLN A 11 -15.84 4.12 22.20
CA GLN A 11 -15.31 3.98 23.56
C GLN A 11 -15.75 2.67 24.23
N GLN A 12 -17.00 2.26 24.06
CA GLN A 12 -17.50 1.00 24.63
C GLN A 12 -16.79 -0.21 24.01
N PHE A 13 -16.57 -0.19 22.70
CA PHE A 13 -15.86 -1.24 21.99
C PHE A 13 -14.40 -1.37 22.47
N ILE A 14 -13.69 -0.26 22.63
CA ILE A 14 -12.30 -0.25 23.12
C ILE A 14 -12.22 -0.79 24.56
N LYS A 15 -13.16 -0.41 25.43
CA LYS A 15 -13.20 -0.92 26.81
C LYS A 15 -13.39 -2.43 26.85
N HIS A 16 -14.34 -2.95 26.07
CA HIS A 16 -14.60 -4.38 25.99
C HIS A 16 -13.40 -5.15 25.43
N ALA A 17 -12.78 -4.64 24.36
CA ALA A 17 -11.54 -5.20 23.81
C ALA A 17 -10.42 -5.25 24.86
N ALA A 18 -10.26 -4.19 25.66
CA ALA A 18 -9.25 -4.15 26.71
C ALA A 18 -9.52 -5.17 27.84
N GLU A 19 -10.77 -5.41 28.19
CA GLU A 19 -11.16 -6.46 29.16
C GLU A 19 -10.84 -7.87 28.63
N LEU A 20 -11.13 -8.13 27.34
CA LEU A 20 -10.80 -9.39 26.70
C LEU A 20 -9.29 -9.65 26.67
N VAL A 21 -8.48 -8.63 26.36
CA VAL A 21 -7.02 -8.75 26.44
C VAL A 21 -6.54 -9.01 27.86
N LYS A 22 -7.08 -8.29 28.87
CA LYS A 22 -6.73 -8.50 30.28
C LYS A 22 -7.09 -9.89 30.79
N SER A 23 -8.12 -10.52 30.24
CA SER A 23 -8.51 -11.90 30.55
C SER A 23 -7.70 -12.96 29.79
N GLY A 24 -6.71 -12.55 29.00
CA GLY A 24 -5.76 -13.44 28.32
C GLY A 24 -6.11 -13.77 26.87
N HIS A 25 -7.16 -13.17 26.29
CA HIS A 25 -7.50 -13.39 24.89
C HIS A 25 -6.56 -12.60 23.97
N THR A 26 -6.16 -13.23 22.87
CA THR A 26 -5.48 -12.59 21.75
C THR A 26 -6.48 -12.15 20.69
N PHE A 27 -6.17 -11.09 19.95
CA PHE A 27 -7.01 -10.62 18.86
C PHE A 27 -6.20 -10.38 17.59
N VAL A 28 -6.90 -10.34 16.47
CA VAL A 28 -6.35 -9.98 15.17
C VAL A 28 -7.17 -8.82 14.58
N TYR A 29 -6.48 -7.89 13.92
CA TYR A 29 -7.14 -6.88 13.09
C TYR A 29 -7.44 -7.46 11.71
N VAL A 30 -8.69 -7.36 11.30
CA VAL A 30 -9.11 -7.63 9.92
C VAL A 30 -9.44 -6.29 9.28
N LEU A 31 -8.84 -6.05 8.12
CA LEU A 31 -8.98 -4.83 7.35
C LEU A 31 -9.58 -5.20 6.00
N ASP A 32 -10.58 -4.45 5.58
CA ASP A 32 -11.13 -4.51 4.24
C ASP A 32 -11.05 -3.14 3.58
N ASN A 33 -10.51 -3.09 2.37
CA ASN A 33 -10.34 -1.86 1.60
C ASN A 33 -11.60 -1.67 0.74
N ILE A 34 -12.26 -0.53 0.92
CA ILE A 34 -13.47 -0.15 0.19
C ILE A 34 -13.11 1.05 -0.67
N ASP A 35 -12.91 0.77 -1.96
CA ASP A 35 -12.61 1.78 -2.96
C ASP A 35 -13.84 2.01 -3.86
N TRP A 36 -14.21 3.27 -4.07
CA TRP A 36 -15.24 3.63 -5.06
C TRP A 36 -14.92 4.93 -5.79
N GLU A 37 -15.56 5.09 -6.94
CA GLU A 37 -15.51 6.33 -7.73
C GLU A 37 -16.82 7.09 -7.59
N GLU A 38 -16.72 8.34 -7.14
CA GLU A 38 -17.82 9.31 -7.20
C GLU A 38 -17.71 10.09 -8.51
N LYS A 39 -18.63 9.80 -9.44
CA LYS A 39 -18.67 10.48 -10.73
C LYS A 39 -19.56 11.72 -10.64
N ALA A 40 -19.01 12.87 -11.00
CA ALA A 40 -19.77 14.09 -11.13
C ALA A 40 -20.62 14.03 -12.40
N HIS A 41 -21.90 14.37 -12.30
CA HIS A 41 -22.79 14.41 -13.47
C HIS A 41 -22.38 15.52 -14.46
N ASP A 42 -21.90 16.66 -13.95
CA ASP A 42 -21.39 17.79 -14.72
C ASP A 42 -20.02 18.19 -14.18
N MET A 43 -18.97 17.97 -14.98
CA MET A 43 -17.59 18.23 -14.58
C MET A 43 -17.22 19.69 -14.84
N ARG A 44 -16.76 20.39 -13.78
CA ARG A 44 -16.35 21.80 -13.80
C ARG A 44 -14.98 21.97 -13.17
N GLN A 45 -14.35 23.13 -13.33
CA GLN A 45 -13.01 23.38 -12.80
C GLN A 45 -12.91 23.14 -11.28
N ASP A 46 -14.02 23.34 -10.55
CA ASP A 46 -14.17 23.14 -9.11
C ASP A 46 -14.87 21.81 -8.72
N VAL A 47 -15.45 21.09 -9.68
CA VAL A 47 -16.18 19.83 -9.47
C VAL A 47 -15.65 18.75 -10.41
N GLN A 48 -14.89 17.80 -9.85
CA GLN A 48 -14.27 16.70 -10.56
C GLN A 48 -14.71 15.36 -9.97
N ASN A 49 -14.50 14.29 -10.73
CA ASN A 49 -14.64 12.93 -10.21
C ASN A 49 -13.69 12.72 -9.02
N ARG A 50 -14.10 11.89 -8.07
CA ARG A 50 -13.30 11.57 -6.88
C ARG A 50 -13.14 10.07 -6.77
N SER A 51 -11.91 9.64 -6.57
CA SER A 51 -11.64 8.30 -6.05
C SER A 51 -11.66 8.42 -4.53
N VAL A 52 -12.50 7.62 -3.89
CA VAL A 52 -12.63 7.58 -2.44
C VAL A 52 -12.13 6.23 -1.96
N HIS A 53 -11.22 6.28 -0.99
CA HIS A 53 -10.65 5.13 -0.32
C HIS A 53 -11.13 5.14 1.13
N ALA A 54 -11.77 4.06 1.57
CA ALA A 54 -12.10 3.82 2.96
C ALA A 54 -11.59 2.45 3.40
N VAL A 55 -11.35 2.30 4.70
CA VAL A 55 -10.90 1.03 5.28
C VAL A 55 -11.88 0.64 6.38
N ALA A 56 -12.54 -0.51 6.21
CA ALA A 56 -13.30 -1.13 7.27
C ALA A 56 -12.34 -1.92 8.17
N THR A 57 -12.30 -1.59 9.45
CA THR A 57 -11.45 -2.27 10.44
C THR A 57 -12.31 -3.01 11.45
N SER A 58 -12.00 -4.28 11.68
CA SER A 58 -12.65 -5.12 12.69
C SER A 58 -11.62 -5.77 13.61
N ILE A 59 -11.97 -5.94 14.89
CA ILE A 59 -11.17 -6.72 15.86
C ILE A 59 -11.87 -8.05 16.09
N VAL A 60 -11.16 -9.16 15.89
CA VAL A 60 -11.67 -10.51 16.08
C VAL A 60 -10.92 -11.19 17.22
N PHE A 61 -11.65 -11.65 18.24
CA PHE A 61 -11.12 -12.37 19.41
C PHE A 61 -11.34 -13.89 19.35
N ASN A 62 -12.25 -14.35 18.49
CA ASN A 62 -12.70 -15.74 18.42
C ASN A 62 -12.23 -16.44 17.12
N CYS A 63 -11.00 -16.18 16.69
CA CYS A 63 -10.41 -17.03 15.66
C CYS A 63 -10.18 -18.41 16.28
N VAL A 64 -11.04 -19.35 15.92
CA VAL A 64 -10.89 -20.77 16.25
C VAL A 64 -10.31 -21.41 15.01
N SER A 65 -9.22 -22.15 15.20
CA SER A 65 -8.63 -22.96 14.14
C SER A 65 -9.66 -23.98 13.68
N ASP A 66 -10.05 -23.92 12.40
CA ASP A 66 -10.94 -24.90 11.78
C ASP A 66 -10.10 -26.11 11.35
N GLU A 67 -10.55 -27.34 11.61
CA GLU A 67 -9.85 -28.56 11.20
C GLU A 67 -9.62 -28.63 9.68
N GLY A 68 -10.42 -27.89 8.88
CA GLY A 68 -10.28 -27.79 7.43
C GLY A 68 -9.46 -26.60 6.91
N LEU A 69 -9.12 -25.61 7.76
CA LEU A 69 -8.39 -24.40 7.35
C LEU A 69 -7.21 -24.17 8.29
N SER A 70 -6.00 -24.41 7.79
CA SER A 70 -4.79 -24.21 8.57
C SER A 70 -4.62 -22.73 8.95
N ASP A 71 -4.68 -22.46 10.25
CA ASP A 71 -4.46 -21.15 10.89
C ASP A 71 -2.96 -20.79 10.98
N SER A 72 -2.17 -21.31 10.05
CA SER A 72 -0.70 -21.26 10.08
C SER A 72 -0.17 -20.07 9.28
N GLY A 73 -0.57 -18.85 9.65
CA GLY A 73 0.01 -17.60 9.17
C GLY A 73 0.28 -17.55 7.64
N PRO A 74 1.31 -16.81 7.20
CA PRO A 74 1.76 -16.84 5.81
C PRO A 74 2.18 -18.28 5.43
N GLN A 75 1.41 -18.89 4.53
CA GLN A 75 1.58 -20.28 4.09
C GLN A 75 2.92 -20.56 3.40
N LYS A 76 3.64 -19.52 2.97
CA LYS A 76 4.88 -19.62 2.21
C LYS A 76 5.88 -18.58 2.69
N ASP A 77 7.10 -19.06 2.89
CA ASP A 77 8.26 -18.23 3.14
C ASP A 77 8.55 -17.39 1.89
N LEU A 78 8.80 -16.09 2.02
CA LEU A 78 9.03 -15.20 0.86
C LEU A 78 10.21 -15.67 -0.01
N LYS A 79 11.20 -16.32 0.61
CA LYS A 79 12.35 -16.94 -0.08
C LYS A 79 11.96 -18.06 -1.05
N ASP A 80 10.84 -18.73 -0.79
CA ASP A 80 10.31 -19.84 -1.59
C ASP A 80 9.11 -19.40 -2.45
N CYS A 81 8.74 -18.12 -2.36
CA CYS A 81 7.66 -17.53 -3.14
C CYS A 81 8.16 -17.18 -4.54
N ASN A 82 7.53 -17.74 -5.56
CA ASN A 82 7.77 -17.29 -6.93
C ASN A 82 7.07 -15.93 -7.13
N ALA A 83 7.81 -14.85 -6.93
CA ALA A 83 7.31 -13.49 -7.09
C ALA A 83 6.67 -13.24 -8.48
N GLN A 84 7.14 -13.94 -9.52
CA GLN A 84 6.56 -13.81 -10.85
C GLN A 84 5.17 -14.44 -10.94
N GLN A 85 4.92 -15.53 -10.23
CA GLN A 85 3.58 -16.14 -10.11
C GLN A 85 2.67 -15.35 -9.17
N LEU A 86 3.23 -14.76 -8.11
CA LEU A 86 2.46 -14.01 -7.13
C LEU A 86 1.95 -12.67 -7.69
N MET A 87 2.78 -12.00 -8.48
CA MET A 87 2.52 -10.65 -8.96
C MET A 87 1.84 -10.61 -10.34
N ASP A 88 1.71 -11.77 -11.02
CA ASP A 88 1.16 -11.96 -12.37
C ASP A 88 1.52 -10.82 -13.35
N ILE A 89 2.78 -10.38 -13.31
CA ILE A 89 3.24 -9.19 -14.03
C ILE A 89 3.27 -9.52 -15.52
N ASN A 90 2.56 -8.74 -16.31
CA ASN A 90 2.56 -8.87 -17.76
C ASN A 90 3.99 -8.68 -18.31
N PRO A 91 4.44 -9.46 -19.30
CA PRO A 91 5.73 -9.26 -19.98
C PRO A 91 6.09 -7.80 -20.32
N LEU A 92 5.13 -6.98 -20.75
CA LEU A 92 5.36 -5.57 -21.06
C LEU A 92 5.75 -4.74 -19.83
N GLU A 93 5.07 -4.99 -18.70
CA GLU A 93 5.35 -4.34 -17.42
C GLU A 93 6.70 -4.81 -16.87
N LEU A 94 7.00 -6.10 -17.00
CA LEU A 94 8.27 -6.67 -16.59
C LEU A 94 9.45 -6.06 -17.36
N ASP A 95 9.31 -5.84 -18.66
CA ASP A 95 10.33 -5.20 -19.48
C ASP A 95 10.54 -3.73 -19.09
N ALA A 96 9.45 -2.99 -18.82
CA ALA A 96 9.55 -1.64 -18.28
C ALA A 96 10.27 -1.61 -16.93
N ILE A 97 9.88 -2.48 -15.99
CA ILE A 97 10.50 -2.62 -14.67
C ILE A 97 12.00 -2.95 -14.79
N ARG A 98 12.39 -3.86 -15.71
CA ARG A 98 13.80 -4.19 -15.96
C ARG A 98 14.60 -3.00 -16.45
N ILE A 99 14.04 -2.18 -17.34
CA ILE A 99 14.68 -0.95 -17.82
C ILE A 99 14.90 -0.01 -16.64
N TRP A 100 13.91 0.15 -15.75
CA TRP A 100 14.04 0.99 -14.57
C TRP A 100 15.13 0.53 -13.60
N TYR A 101 15.21 -0.78 -13.31
CA TYR A 101 16.28 -1.31 -12.47
C TYR A 101 17.66 -1.11 -13.07
N ARG A 102 17.82 -1.25 -14.40
CA ARG A 102 19.09 -0.98 -15.08
C ARG A 102 19.52 0.47 -14.92
N ILE A 103 18.58 1.42 -15.08
CA ILE A 103 18.85 2.85 -14.88
C ILE A 103 19.25 3.12 -13.42
N LEU A 104 18.54 2.53 -12.46
CA LEU A 104 18.84 2.69 -11.02
C LEU A 104 20.24 2.20 -10.68
N VAL A 105 20.59 0.97 -11.08
CA VAL A 105 21.92 0.38 -10.84
C VAL A 105 23.00 1.22 -11.51
N ALA A 106 22.79 1.67 -12.75
CA ALA A 106 23.78 2.48 -13.44
C ALA A 106 23.98 3.85 -12.77
N LYS A 107 22.92 4.48 -12.24
CA LYS A 107 23.05 5.71 -11.43
C LYS A 107 23.90 5.49 -10.18
N LEU A 108 23.66 4.40 -9.44
CA LEU A 108 24.49 4.03 -8.28
C LEU A 108 25.96 3.81 -8.66
N LEU A 109 26.21 3.14 -9.80
CA LEU A 109 27.57 2.94 -10.30
C LEU A 109 28.24 4.28 -10.63
N PHE A 110 27.53 5.21 -11.25
CA PHE A 110 28.09 6.52 -11.61
C PHE A 110 28.36 7.43 -10.41
N GLU A 111 27.64 7.24 -9.32
CA GLU A 111 27.79 7.98 -8.08
C GLU A 111 29.00 7.48 -7.28
N HIS A 112 29.13 6.16 -7.13
CA HIS A 112 30.16 5.57 -6.29
C HIS A 112 31.46 5.22 -7.02
N PHE A 113 31.43 5.08 -8.35
CA PHE A 113 32.58 4.68 -9.16
C PHE A 113 32.84 5.67 -10.30
N PRO A 114 33.77 6.63 -10.10
CA PRO A 114 34.06 7.69 -11.08
C PRO A 114 34.45 7.19 -12.47
N CYS A 115 35.02 5.99 -12.58
CA CYS A 115 35.37 5.36 -13.86
C CYS A 115 34.15 5.11 -14.76
N PHE A 116 32.94 4.99 -14.20
CA PHE A 116 31.72 4.80 -14.98
C PHE A 116 31.03 6.12 -15.36
N ALA A 117 31.51 7.28 -14.90
CA ALA A 117 30.90 8.57 -15.20
C ALA A 117 30.83 8.89 -16.71
N MET A 118 31.73 8.31 -17.52
CA MET A 118 31.72 8.39 -18.99
C MET A 118 30.41 7.89 -19.62
N PHE A 119 29.69 7.01 -18.94
CA PHE A 119 28.44 6.44 -19.46
C PHE A 119 27.19 7.27 -19.11
N LYS A 120 27.31 8.31 -18.26
CA LYS A 120 26.20 9.21 -17.88
C LYS A 120 25.39 9.74 -19.09
N PRO A 121 26.01 10.16 -20.21
CA PRO A 121 25.26 10.69 -21.37
C PRO A 121 24.42 9.65 -22.12
N TYR A 122 24.71 8.36 -21.94
CA TYR A 122 24.05 7.27 -22.69
C TYR A 122 22.82 6.70 -21.96
N ILE A 123 22.53 7.20 -20.77
CA ILE A 123 21.32 6.86 -20.03
C ILE A 123 20.29 7.94 -20.30
N SER A 124 19.07 7.52 -20.66
CA SER A 124 17.92 8.41 -20.80
C SER A 124 17.82 9.29 -19.55
N GLY A 125 17.98 10.60 -19.77
CA GLY A 125 17.98 11.61 -18.72
C GLY A 125 16.71 11.49 -17.89
N ASN A 126 16.91 11.46 -16.57
CA ASN A 126 15.95 11.42 -15.47
C ASN A 126 14.61 10.72 -15.69
N THR A 127 14.25 9.90 -14.71
CA THR A 127 12.86 9.65 -14.33
C THR A 127 12.27 10.98 -13.84
N ASP A 128 12.09 11.95 -14.74
CA ASP A 128 11.40 13.19 -14.43
C ASP A 128 9.98 12.77 -14.11
N CYS A 129 9.68 12.67 -12.81
CA CYS A 129 8.33 12.47 -12.37
C CYS A 129 7.53 13.65 -12.93
N ALA A 130 6.60 13.38 -13.84
CA ALA A 130 5.77 14.41 -14.47
C ALA A 130 5.05 15.30 -13.44
N HIS A 131 4.92 14.80 -12.21
CA HIS A 131 4.29 15.48 -11.08
C HIS A 131 5.27 15.83 -9.95
N ALA A 132 6.59 15.82 -10.19
CA ALA A 132 7.60 16.10 -9.15
C ALA A 132 7.33 17.42 -8.41
N GLN A 133 7.00 18.47 -9.16
CA GLN A 133 6.68 19.79 -8.62
C GLN A 133 5.35 19.78 -7.85
N GLU A 134 4.35 19.02 -8.31
CA GLU A 134 3.04 18.94 -7.67
C GLU A 134 3.08 18.10 -6.39
N MET A 135 3.86 17.01 -6.37
CA MET A 135 4.12 16.19 -5.20
C MET A 135 4.95 16.93 -4.15
N ALA A 136 5.97 17.68 -4.55
CA ALA A 136 6.73 18.54 -3.64
C ALA A 136 5.83 19.60 -3.00
N ARG A 137 4.92 20.20 -3.77
CA ARG A 137 3.94 21.18 -3.26
C ARG A 137 2.92 20.58 -2.29
N LYS A 138 2.61 19.28 -2.43
CA LYS A 138 1.65 18.56 -1.56
C LYS A 138 2.32 17.83 -0.40
N SER A 139 3.65 17.74 -0.36
CA SER A 139 4.40 17.02 0.69
C SER A 139 4.76 17.88 1.91
N GLU A 140 4.30 19.13 1.97
CA GLU A 140 4.24 19.88 3.22
C GLU A 140 2.78 19.95 3.70
N LEU A 141 2.40 18.93 4.47
CA LEU A 141 1.49 18.95 5.63
C LEU A 141 1.49 17.57 6.30
#